data_AF-A0A1H3VS18-F1
#
_entry.id   AF-A0A1H3VS18-F1
#
_cell.length_a   1.000
_cell.length_b   1.000
_cell.length_c   1.000
_cell.angle_alpha   90.00
_cell.angle_beta   90.00
_cell.angle_gamma   90.00
#
_symmetry.space_group_name_H-M   'P 1'
#
loop_
_entity.id
_entity.type
_entity.pdbx_description
1 polymer ?
#
loop_
_entity_poly.entity_id
_entity_poly.type
_entity_poly.pdbx_seq_one_letter_code
_entity_poly.pdbx_strand_id
1 'polypeptide(L)'
;MAWQKNLSHLGPGSYRSLSGAATENMFFGRAQQAGFPCLSKEWRDMECDGAVLSGRALYRVEIKGSIGKAFTFTHGQRAGTQVKKEVDKERAISVEDCDFAVGVDKNNGDCYIVPIDIIVIFGRKTLSKSAIRLYREKWQLFLNNEGSLTEEETKNGLLKYSLSEIEEIAERFSIEMPEDAYKPIGPKRLSFNVDDYRREILIIRIWEHLATHLIEGQDINENN
;
A
#
# COMPACT_ATOMS: atom_id res chain seq x y z
N MET A 1 2.49 23.15 17.05
CA MET A 1 2.92 24.12 16.02
C MET A 1 2.70 23.50 14.65
N ALA A 2 2.28 24.28 13.64
CA ALA A 2 2.18 23.80 12.27
C ALA A 2 3.60 23.58 11.70
N TRP A 3 3.82 22.45 11.02
CA TRP A 3 5.12 22.09 10.44
C TRP A 3 5.51 23.08 9.33
N GLN A 4 6.65 23.78 9.49
CA GLN A 4 7.15 24.74 8.51
C GLN A 4 7.87 24.03 7.35
N LYS A 5 7.61 24.48 6.11
CA LYS A 5 7.99 23.81 4.86
C LYS A 5 8.71 24.78 3.93
N ASN A 6 9.68 24.28 3.15
CA ASN A 6 10.44 25.06 2.16
C ASN A 6 11.08 26.35 2.72
N LEU A 7 11.72 26.27 3.90
CA LEU A 7 12.31 27.43 4.58
C LEU A 7 13.43 28.10 3.76
N SER A 8 14.09 27.36 2.88
CA SER A 8 15.11 27.88 1.96
C SER A 8 14.53 28.40 0.63
N HIS A 9 13.21 28.49 0.51
CA HIS A 9 12.50 29.06 -0.64
C HIS A 9 12.90 28.45 -2.00
N LEU A 10 13.12 27.13 -2.05
CA LEU A 10 13.43 26.43 -3.30
C LEU A 10 12.29 26.57 -4.31
N GLY A 11 12.65 26.62 -5.60
CA GLY A 11 11.67 26.63 -6.69
C GLY A 11 10.72 25.42 -6.64
N PRO A 12 9.46 25.54 -7.14
CA PRO A 12 8.42 24.53 -6.94
C PRO A 12 8.80 23.10 -7.38
N GLY A 13 9.51 22.96 -8.51
CA GLY A 13 9.94 21.65 -9.01
C GLY A 13 11.02 20.99 -8.14
N SER A 14 12.03 21.76 -7.74
CA SER A 14 13.09 21.29 -6.85
C SER A 14 12.53 20.94 -5.47
N TYR A 15 11.67 21.80 -4.91
CA TYR A 15 11.03 21.54 -3.64
C TYR A 15 10.10 20.32 -3.69
N ARG A 16 9.32 20.14 -4.77
CA ARG A 16 8.48 18.94 -4.95
C ARG A 16 9.32 17.66 -4.93
N SER A 17 10.46 17.66 -5.61
CA SER A 17 11.37 16.50 -5.66
C SER A 17 11.97 16.21 -4.29
N LEU A 18 12.48 17.23 -3.60
CA LEU A 18 13.02 17.10 -2.25
C LEU A 18 11.95 16.64 -1.24
N SER A 19 10.74 17.19 -1.35
CA SER A 19 9.61 16.76 -0.51
C SER A 19 9.19 15.33 -0.79
N GLY A 20 9.37 14.83 -2.01
CA GLY A 20 9.20 13.42 -2.37
C GLY A 20 10.22 12.54 -1.66
N ALA A 21 11.51 12.81 -1.85
CA ALA A 21 12.60 12.07 -1.19
C ALA A 21 12.49 12.09 0.35
N ALA A 22 12.11 13.22 0.95
CA ALA A 22 11.86 13.29 2.39
C ALA A 22 10.71 12.38 2.84
N THR A 23 9.70 12.17 1.98
CA THR A 23 8.58 11.25 2.28
C THR A 23 9.05 9.80 2.25
N GLU A 24 9.85 9.42 1.24
CA GLU A 24 10.47 8.10 1.14
C GLU A 24 11.33 7.82 2.38
N ASN A 25 12.16 8.78 2.80
CA ASN A 25 12.96 8.68 4.02
C ASN A 25 12.11 8.53 5.29
N MET A 26 10.97 9.23 5.38
CA MET A 26 10.06 9.07 6.52
C MET A 26 9.50 7.66 6.61
N PHE A 27 9.08 7.08 5.47
CA PHE A 27 8.61 5.69 5.45
C PHE A 27 9.72 4.72 5.83
N PHE A 28 10.91 4.80 5.21
CA PHE A 28 11.99 3.87 5.53
C PHE A 28 12.46 4.01 6.98
N GLY A 29 12.51 5.22 7.53
CA GLY A 29 12.80 5.43 8.95
C GLY A 29 11.76 4.77 9.86
N ARG A 30 10.47 4.84 9.52
CA ARG A 30 9.39 4.15 10.25
C ARG A 30 9.48 2.64 10.13
N ALA A 31 9.71 2.12 8.91
CA ALA A 31 9.86 0.69 8.67
C ALA A 31 11.05 0.10 9.45
N GLN A 32 12.19 0.80 9.46
CA GLN A 32 13.35 0.43 10.26
C GLN A 32 13.08 0.48 11.77
N GLN A 33 12.33 1.49 12.25
CA GLN A 33 11.89 1.54 13.65
C GLN A 33 10.94 0.39 14.00
N ALA A 34 10.13 -0.07 13.05
CA ALA A 34 9.28 -1.25 13.20
C ALA A 34 10.03 -2.58 13.06
N GLY A 35 11.36 -2.56 12.87
CA GLY A 35 12.23 -3.73 12.87
C GLY A 35 12.50 -4.32 11.48
N PHE A 36 12.11 -3.66 10.39
CA PHE A 36 12.30 -4.17 9.03
C PHE A 36 13.56 -3.61 8.37
N PRO A 37 14.47 -4.46 7.88
CA PRO A 37 15.51 -4.03 6.94
C PRO A 37 14.85 -3.51 5.65
N CYS A 38 15.41 -2.45 5.08
CA CYS A 38 14.85 -1.78 3.91
C CYS A 38 15.90 -1.55 2.83
N LEU A 39 15.48 -1.63 1.57
CA LEU A 39 16.25 -1.23 0.40
C LEU A 39 15.58 -0.02 -0.22
N SER A 40 16.15 1.17 -0.06
CA SER A 40 15.68 2.36 -0.78
C SER A 40 16.19 2.34 -2.21
N LYS A 41 15.41 2.85 -3.17
CA LYS A 41 15.95 3.06 -4.53
C LYS A 41 17.19 3.96 -4.48
N GLU A 42 18.20 3.59 -5.24
CA GLU A 42 19.39 4.44 -5.44
C GLU A 42 19.26 5.30 -6.70
N TRP A 43 18.52 4.79 -7.70
CA TRP A 43 18.31 5.46 -8.96
C TRP A 43 16.86 5.89 -9.16
N ARG A 44 16.69 7.04 -9.81
CA ARG A 44 15.37 7.64 -10.05
C ARG A 44 14.47 6.78 -10.95
N ASP A 45 15.08 5.97 -11.81
CA ASP A 45 14.38 5.21 -12.86
C ASP A 45 14.11 3.75 -12.44
N MET A 46 14.34 3.41 -11.17
CA MET A 46 13.89 2.13 -10.62
C MET A 46 12.36 2.04 -10.68
N GLU A 47 11.86 0.82 -10.89
CA GLU A 47 10.42 0.56 -11.08
C GLU A 47 9.56 0.92 -9.86
N CYS A 48 10.14 0.86 -8.66
CA CYS A 48 9.50 1.21 -7.40
C CYS A 48 10.41 2.06 -6.51
N ASP A 49 9.83 2.67 -5.48
CA ASP A 49 10.54 3.53 -4.54
C ASP A 49 11.51 2.77 -3.61
N GLY A 50 11.30 1.46 -3.46
CA GLY A 50 12.22 0.56 -2.79
C GLY A 50 11.53 -0.73 -2.35
N ALA A 51 12.07 -1.37 -1.33
CA ALA A 51 11.52 -2.60 -0.78
C ALA A 51 11.75 -2.77 0.72
N VAL A 52 10.86 -3.55 1.34
CA VAL A 52 10.91 -3.96 2.76
C VAL A 52 11.24 -5.44 2.81
N LEU A 53 12.26 -5.82 3.59
CA LEU A 53 12.64 -7.22 3.81
C LEU A 53 11.94 -7.75 5.07
N SER A 54 11.31 -8.92 4.95
CA SER A 54 10.73 -9.64 6.09
C SER A 54 10.80 -11.14 5.80
N GLY A 55 11.35 -11.91 6.75
CA GLY A 55 11.66 -13.32 6.52
C GLY A 55 12.62 -13.48 5.33
N ARG A 56 12.20 -14.25 4.32
CA ARG A 56 12.93 -14.41 3.05
C ARG A 56 12.32 -13.61 1.90
N ALA A 57 11.24 -12.87 2.15
CA ALA A 57 10.55 -12.07 1.14
C ALA A 57 11.06 -10.63 1.11
N LEU A 58 11.19 -10.12 -0.11
CA LEU A 58 11.43 -8.72 -0.40
C LEU A 58 10.17 -8.12 -1.04
N TYR A 59 9.48 -7.25 -0.30
CA TYR A 59 8.23 -6.63 -0.70
C TYR A 59 8.48 -5.26 -1.32
N ARG A 60 8.15 -5.11 -2.61
CA ARG A 60 8.29 -3.86 -3.36
C ARG A 60 7.27 -2.83 -2.88
N VAL A 61 7.71 -1.61 -2.66
CA VAL A 61 6.85 -0.51 -2.18
C VAL A 61 6.87 0.69 -3.12
N GLU A 62 5.70 1.27 -3.33
CA GLU A 62 5.55 2.57 -3.99
C GLU A 62 5.03 3.58 -2.96
N ILE A 63 5.74 4.70 -2.76
CA ILE A 63 5.54 5.63 -1.64
C ILE A 63 4.99 6.96 -2.15
N LYS A 64 3.79 7.32 -1.68
CA LYS A 64 3.10 8.58 -2.01
C LYS A 64 2.83 9.38 -0.75
N GLY A 65 3.38 10.59 -0.70
CA GLY A 65 3.19 11.47 0.45
C GLY A 65 2.10 12.51 0.23
N SER A 66 1.28 12.77 1.25
CA SER A 66 0.23 13.80 1.19
C SER A 66 0.11 14.59 2.48
N ILE A 67 -0.20 15.87 2.35
CA ILE A 67 -0.61 16.75 3.46
C ILE A 67 -2.13 16.77 3.65
N GLY A 68 -2.87 16.37 2.61
CA GLY A 68 -4.33 16.50 2.54
C GLY A 68 -5.05 15.31 3.15
N LYS A 69 -6.33 15.14 2.79
CA LYS A 69 -7.17 14.04 3.26
C LYS A 69 -7.10 12.78 2.40
N ALA A 70 -6.25 12.75 1.38
CA ALA A 70 -6.18 11.67 0.39
C ALA A 70 -4.76 11.50 -0.15
N PHE A 71 -4.47 10.31 -0.66
CA PHE A 71 -3.27 9.97 -1.41
C PHE A 71 -3.62 9.73 -2.87
N THR A 72 -2.70 10.07 -3.76
CA THR A 72 -2.81 9.79 -5.19
C THR A 72 -1.76 8.77 -5.58
N PHE A 73 -2.24 7.58 -5.92
CA PHE A 73 -1.49 6.40 -6.29
C PHE A 73 -1.44 6.26 -7.81
N THR A 74 -0.59 7.07 -8.43
CA THR A 74 -0.33 7.03 -9.87
C THR A 74 1.11 6.69 -10.18
N HIS A 75 1.29 5.91 -11.24
CA HIS A 75 2.56 5.73 -11.93
C HIS A 75 2.58 6.68 -13.13
N GLY A 76 3.66 7.46 -13.27
CA GLY A 76 3.82 8.39 -14.38
C GLY A 76 5.25 8.38 -14.89
N GLN A 77 5.43 8.26 -16.21
CA GLN A 77 6.73 8.51 -16.82
C GLN A 77 7.09 9.99 -16.65
N ARG A 78 8.21 10.27 -15.97
CA ARG A 78 8.74 11.63 -15.85
C ARG A 78 9.14 12.10 -17.25
N ALA A 79 8.39 13.06 -17.80
CA ALA A 79 8.70 13.64 -19.08
C ALA A 79 10.04 14.39 -19.00
N GLY A 80 11.08 13.82 -19.59
CA GLY A 80 12.19 14.61 -20.14
C GLY A 80 11.63 15.60 -21.17
N THR A 81 12.33 16.71 -21.37
CA THR A 81 11.94 17.91 -22.15
C THR A 81 11.49 17.66 -23.60
N GLN A 82 11.49 16.42 -24.09
CA GLN A 82 11.16 16.04 -25.47
C GLN A 82 9.87 15.21 -25.63
N VAL A 83 9.04 15.04 -24.60
CA VAL A 83 7.82 14.20 -24.75
C VAL A 83 6.55 15.07 -24.84
N LYS A 84 5.84 14.98 -25.97
CA LYS A 84 4.58 15.69 -26.29
C LYS A 84 3.62 15.77 -25.09
N LYS A 85 3.04 16.95 -24.87
CA LYS A 85 2.16 17.29 -23.73
C LYS A 85 0.73 16.72 -23.82
N GLU A 86 0.37 16.09 -24.94
CA GLU A 86 -1.03 15.75 -25.29
C GLU A 86 -1.48 14.35 -24.86
N VAL A 87 -0.61 13.52 -24.28
CA VAL A 87 -0.99 12.19 -23.80
C VAL A 87 -1.07 12.21 -22.29
N ASP A 88 -2.21 11.79 -21.74
CA ASP A 88 -2.38 11.57 -20.29
C ASP A 88 -1.50 10.38 -19.89
N LYS A 89 -0.31 10.67 -19.34
CA LYS A 89 0.76 9.68 -19.07
C LYS A 89 0.67 9.05 -17.68
N GLU A 90 -0.28 9.48 -16.85
CA GLU A 90 -0.43 8.97 -15.50
C GLU A 90 -1.49 7.86 -15.47
N ARG A 91 -1.05 6.63 -15.20
CA ARG A 91 -1.93 5.49 -14.93
C ARG A 91 -2.03 5.25 -13.42
N ALA A 92 -3.07 4.57 -12.97
CA ALA A 92 -3.09 4.04 -11.61
C ALA A 92 -1.95 3.03 -11.46
N ILE A 93 -1.39 2.95 -10.25
CA ILE A 93 -0.45 1.87 -9.93
C ILE A 93 -1.15 0.51 -10.00
N SER A 94 -0.41 -0.53 -10.33
CA SER A 94 -0.89 -1.89 -10.51
C SER A 94 0.10 -2.90 -9.91
N VAL A 95 -0.26 -4.19 -9.97
CA VAL A 95 0.54 -5.31 -9.41
C VAL A 95 1.94 -5.41 -10.01
N GLU A 96 2.15 -4.87 -11.22
CA GLU A 96 3.45 -4.80 -11.86
C GLU A 96 4.39 -3.79 -11.18
N ASP A 97 3.84 -2.71 -10.61
CA ASP A 97 4.64 -1.60 -10.06
C ASP A 97 5.17 -1.89 -8.65
N CYS A 98 4.34 -2.51 -7.79
CA CYS A 98 4.69 -2.76 -6.39
C CYS A 98 3.79 -3.83 -5.78
N ASP A 99 4.18 -4.31 -4.60
CA ASP A 99 3.40 -5.27 -3.80
C ASP A 99 2.54 -4.50 -2.77
N PHE A 100 3.08 -3.39 -2.24
CA PHE A 100 2.36 -2.46 -1.37
C PHE A 100 2.44 -1.02 -1.85
N ALA A 101 1.29 -0.36 -1.85
CA ALA A 101 1.16 1.08 -2.02
C ALA A 101 1.16 1.76 -0.65
N VAL A 102 2.11 2.66 -0.43
CA VAL A 102 2.30 3.32 0.86
C VAL A 102 1.88 4.78 0.78
N GLY A 103 0.89 5.17 1.58
CA GLY A 103 0.53 6.56 1.80
C GLY A 103 1.21 7.13 3.04
N VAL A 104 2.02 8.19 2.93
CA VAL A 104 2.65 8.85 4.10
C VAL A 104 2.00 10.20 4.38
N ASP A 105 1.38 10.35 5.55
CA ASP A 105 0.88 11.64 6.02
C ASP A 105 2.06 12.54 6.40
N LYS A 106 2.36 13.53 5.56
CA LYS A 106 3.50 14.44 5.76
C LYS A 106 3.34 15.39 6.96
N ASN A 107 2.23 15.34 7.69
CA ASN A 107 2.03 16.18 8.88
C ASN A 107 2.47 15.48 10.17
N ASN A 108 2.38 14.15 10.25
CA ASN A 108 2.70 13.36 11.46
C ASN A 108 3.57 12.12 11.18
N GLY A 109 3.80 11.79 9.90
CA GLY A 109 4.57 10.64 9.47
C GLY A 109 3.87 9.31 9.62
N ASP A 110 2.54 9.31 9.73
CA ASP A 110 1.76 8.08 9.70
C ASP A 110 1.85 7.43 8.32
N CYS A 111 2.02 6.11 8.29
CA CYS A 111 2.12 5.28 7.11
C CYS A 111 0.84 4.47 6.92
N TYR A 112 0.27 4.49 5.72
CA TYR A 112 -0.88 3.71 5.30
C TYR A 112 -0.37 2.63 4.35
N ILE A 113 -0.28 1.38 4.82
CA ILE A 113 0.36 0.27 4.12
C ILE A 113 -0.72 -0.55 3.43
N VAL A 114 -1.00 -0.22 2.17
CA VAL A 114 -2.13 -0.78 1.43
C VAL A 114 -1.64 -1.85 0.46
N PRO A 115 -2.13 -3.10 0.55
CA PRO A 115 -1.84 -4.13 -0.45
C PRO A 115 -2.28 -3.66 -1.84
N ILE A 116 -1.47 -3.93 -2.87
CA ILE A 116 -1.76 -3.47 -4.22
C ILE A 116 -3.12 -3.98 -4.76
N ASP A 117 -3.54 -5.17 -4.33
CA ASP A 117 -4.85 -5.74 -4.67
C ASP A 117 -6.00 -4.79 -4.35
N ILE A 118 -5.93 -4.12 -3.19
CA ILE A 118 -6.96 -3.18 -2.74
C ILE A 118 -7.01 -1.94 -3.63
N ILE A 119 -5.85 -1.43 -4.06
CA ILE A 119 -5.79 -0.28 -4.96
C ILE A 119 -6.41 -0.63 -6.31
N VAL A 120 -6.07 -1.81 -6.85
CA VAL A 120 -6.55 -2.30 -8.14
C VAL A 120 -8.05 -2.54 -8.11
N ILE A 121 -8.56 -3.30 -7.12
CA ILE A 121 -10.00 -3.59 -6.98
C ILE A 121 -10.80 -2.30 -6.74
N PHE A 122 -10.24 -1.34 -6.01
CA PHE A 122 -10.91 -0.05 -5.80
C PHE A 122 -11.00 0.78 -7.10
N GLY A 123 -10.15 0.50 -8.09
CA GLY A 123 -10.19 1.11 -9.43
C GLY A 123 -9.99 2.63 -9.41
N ARG A 124 -9.33 3.18 -8.39
CA ARG A 124 -9.22 4.64 -8.16
C ARG A 124 -7.78 5.08 -7.99
N LYS A 125 -7.40 6.09 -8.78
CA LYS A 125 -6.10 6.79 -8.64
C LYS A 125 -5.94 7.51 -7.30
N THR A 126 -7.04 8.01 -6.71
CA THR A 126 -7.00 8.79 -5.47
C THR A 126 -7.91 8.15 -4.42
N LEU A 127 -7.34 7.87 -3.25
CA LEU A 127 -8.03 7.28 -2.11
C LEU A 127 -7.93 8.21 -0.89
N SER A 128 -9.06 8.43 -0.21
CA SER A 128 -9.04 9.20 1.03
C SER A 128 -8.41 8.40 2.17
N LYS A 129 -7.71 9.09 3.08
CA LYS A 129 -7.17 8.52 4.32
C LYS A 129 -8.25 7.78 5.13
N SER A 130 -9.49 8.26 5.07
CA SER A 130 -10.63 7.58 5.70
C SER A 130 -10.99 6.26 5.03
N ALA A 131 -10.86 6.16 3.71
CA ALA A 131 -11.22 4.98 2.93
C ALA A 131 -10.19 3.85 3.05
N ILE A 132 -8.95 4.16 3.44
CA ILE A 132 -7.89 3.18 3.70
C ILE A 132 -7.42 3.21 5.15
N ARG A 133 -8.25 3.76 6.07
CA ARG A 133 -7.88 3.94 7.48
C ARG A 133 -7.49 2.62 8.15
N LEU A 134 -8.10 1.53 7.69
CA LEU A 134 -7.82 0.19 8.19
C LEU A 134 -6.34 -0.20 8.03
N TYR A 135 -5.67 0.35 7.02
CA TYR A 135 -4.28 0.07 6.68
C TYR A 135 -3.27 1.03 7.33
N ARG A 136 -3.73 1.94 8.21
CA ARG A 136 -2.84 2.85 8.95
C ARG A 136 -1.99 2.07 9.94
N GLU A 137 -0.67 2.23 9.86
CA GLU A 137 0.37 1.58 10.69
C GLU A 137 0.30 0.05 10.71
N LYS A 138 -0.26 -0.58 9.65
CA LYS A 138 -0.38 -2.04 9.55
C LYS A 138 0.90 -2.73 9.08
N TRP A 139 1.97 -2.51 9.84
CA TRP A 139 3.29 -3.09 9.59
C TRP A 139 3.29 -4.62 9.63
N GLN A 140 2.36 -5.21 10.38
CA GLN A 140 2.20 -6.67 10.51
C GLN A 140 1.85 -7.33 9.17
N LEU A 141 1.35 -6.59 8.18
CA LEU A 141 1.08 -7.12 6.84
C LEU A 141 2.35 -7.58 6.10
N PHE A 142 3.54 -7.16 6.56
CA PHE A 142 4.81 -7.68 6.04
C PHE A 142 5.27 -8.96 6.74
N LEU A 143 4.68 -9.35 7.86
CA LEU A 143 5.11 -10.52 8.61
C LEU A 143 4.52 -11.80 8.01
N ASN A 144 5.31 -12.87 8.06
CA ASN A 144 4.88 -14.23 7.76
C ASN A 144 4.90 -15.05 9.05
N ASN A 145 3.76 -15.13 9.73
CA ASN A 145 3.55 -15.85 10.97
C ASN A 145 2.22 -16.62 10.96
N GLU A 146 1.91 -17.32 12.04
CA GLU A 146 0.62 -17.99 12.18
C GLU A 146 -0.51 -16.95 12.11
N GLY A 147 -1.47 -17.17 11.21
CA GLY A 147 -2.57 -16.22 10.96
C GLY A 147 -2.26 -15.14 9.93
N SER A 148 -1.10 -15.17 9.26
CA SER A 148 -0.82 -14.33 8.08
C SER A 148 -0.93 -15.09 6.76
N LEU A 149 -0.87 -14.35 5.65
CA LEU A 149 -0.56 -14.93 4.35
C LEU A 149 0.88 -15.45 4.34
N THR A 150 1.15 -16.41 3.47
CA THR A 150 2.52 -16.83 3.16
C THR A 150 3.29 -15.69 2.49
N GLU A 151 4.62 -15.80 2.50
CA GLU A 151 5.51 -14.87 1.77
C GLU A 151 5.13 -14.76 0.29
N GLU A 152 4.79 -15.88 -0.35
CA GLU A 152 4.44 -15.94 -1.77
C GLU A 152 3.07 -15.30 -2.05
N GLU A 153 2.04 -15.63 -1.26
CA GLU A 153 0.70 -15.02 -1.38
C GLU A 153 0.77 -13.50 -1.19
N THR A 154 1.52 -13.04 -0.18
CA THR A 154 1.71 -11.61 0.10
C THR A 154 2.43 -10.90 -1.04
N LYS A 155 3.51 -11.50 -1.56
CA LYS A 155 4.33 -10.90 -2.62
C LYS A 155 3.65 -10.92 -3.99
N ASN A 156 2.97 -12.00 -4.33
CA ASN A 156 2.31 -12.14 -5.61
C ASN A 156 1.05 -11.29 -5.73
N GLY A 157 0.44 -10.96 -4.59
CA GLY A 157 -0.91 -10.41 -4.53
C GLY A 157 -1.93 -11.50 -4.78
N LEU A 158 -3.09 -11.35 -4.16
CA LEU A 158 -4.19 -12.31 -4.26
C LEU A 158 -4.89 -12.25 -5.63
N LEU A 159 -4.75 -11.16 -6.38
CA LEU A 159 -5.36 -11.01 -7.71
C LEU A 159 -4.89 -12.04 -8.76
N LYS A 160 -3.73 -12.68 -8.56
CA LYS A 160 -3.20 -13.71 -9.46
C LYS A 160 -3.82 -15.09 -9.26
N TYR A 161 -4.48 -15.31 -8.12
CA TYR A 161 -5.08 -16.58 -7.79
C TYR A 161 -6.48 -16.73 -8.41
N SER A 162 -6.83 -17.96 -8.73
CA SER A 162 -8.18 -18.34 -9.17
C SER A 162 -9.19 -18.22 -8.01
N LEU A 163 -10.49 -18.25 -8.34
CA LEU A 163 -11.53 -18.21 -7.31
C LEU A 163 -11.39 -19.38 -6.31
N SER A 164 -11.08 -20.60 -6.77
CA SER A 164 -10.90 -21.77 -5.90
C SER A 164 -9.78 -21.54 -4.88
N GLU A 165 -8.63 -21.04 -5.33
CA GLU A 165 -7.49 -20.76 -4.45
C GLU A 165 -7.81 -19.64 -3.46
N ILE A 166 -8.56 -18.62 -3.88
CA ILE A 166 -9.02 -17.55 -2.98
C ILE A 166 -10.02 -18.07 -1.94
N GLU A 167 -10.89 -19.01 -2.31
CA GLU A 167 -11.82 -19.65 -1.37
C GLU A 167 -11.07 -20.51 -0.34
N GLU A 168 -10.03 -21.26 -0.75
CA GLU A 168 -9.15 -22.00 0.17
C GLU A 168 -8.42 -21.07 1.14
N ILE A 169 -7.90 -19.94 0.65
CA ILE A 169 -7.26 -18.93 1.51
C ILE A 169 -8.29 -18.32 2.48
N ALA A 170 -9.50 -18.01 2.02
CA ALA A 170 -10.56 -17.46 2.86
C ALA A 170 -10.98 -18.45 3.95
N GLU A 171 -11.11 -19.74 3.63
CA GLU A 171 -11.43 -20.81 4.59
C GLU A 171 -10.35 -20.93 5.67
N ARG A 172 -9.07 -20.82 5.31
CA ARG A 172 -7.94 -20.82 6.26
C ARG A 172 -8.07 -19.72 7.33
N PHE A 173 -8.71 -18.60 7.01
CA PHE A 173 -8.97 -17.50 7.93
C PHE A 173 -10.42 -17.47 8.47
N SER A 174 -11.22 -18.52 8.20
CA SER A 174 -12.65 -18.58 8.55
C SER A 174 -13.45 -17.37 8.04
N ILE A 175 -13.14 -16.93 6.81
CA ILE A 175 -13.78 -15.79 6.15
C ILE A 175 -14.89 -16.28 5.23
N GLU A 176 -16.10 -15.87 5.55
CA GLU A 176 -17.28 -16.19 4.75
C GLU A 176 -17.69 -15.04 3.82
N MET A 177 -18.25 -15.43 2.67
CA MET A 177 -18.89 -14.50 1.75
C MET A 177 -20.10 -13.84 2.45
N PRO A 178 -20.24 -12.50 2.40
CA PRO A 178 -21.40 -11.85 2.99
C PRO A 178 -22.70 -12.27 2.30
N GLU A 179 -23.74 -12.54 3.08
CA GLU A 179 -25.09 -12.83 2.58
C GLU A 179 -25.73 -11.59 1.93
N ASP A 180 -25.44 -10.41 2.50
CA ASP A 180 -25.89 -9.12 2.02
C ASP A 180 -24.91 -8.48 1.02
N ALA A 181 -25.41 -7.49 0.27
CA ALA A 181 -24.57 -6.65 -0.60
C ALA A 181 -23.37 -6.10 0.18
N TYR A 182 -22.16 -6.48 -0.27
CA TYR A 182 -20.92 -6.12 0.42
C TYR A 182 -20.73 -4.60 0.50
N LYS A 183 -20.47 -4.12 1.72
CA LYS A 183 -20.11 -2.72 2.00
C LYS A 183 -18.66 -2.68 2.48
N PRO A 184 -17.70 -2.27 1.63
CA PRO A 184 -16.29 -2.23 2.03
C PRO A 184 -16.09 -1.26 3.19
N ILE A 185 -15.10 -1.55 4.04
CA ILE A 185 -14.57 -0.59 5.03
C ILE A 185 -13.70 0.42 4.26
N GLY A 186 -14.32 1.18 3.36
CA GLY A 186 -13.58 2.01 2.42
C GLY A 186 -14.46 2.91 1.52
N PRO A 187 -14.17 3.01 0.21
CA PRO A 187 -14.92 3.89 -0.66
C PRO A 187 -16.38 3.42 -0.79
N LYS A 188 -17.32 4.35 -0.58
CA LYS A 188 -18.78 4.09 -0.59
C LYS A 188 -19.35 3.55 -1.92
N ARG A 189 -18.56 3.55 -2.99
CA ARG A 189 -18.96 3.06 -4.32
C ARG A 189 -17.78 2.30 -4.92
N LEU A 190 -17.88 0.99 -4.94
CA LEU A 190 -17.01 0.12 -5.72
C LEU A 190 -17.77 -0.32 -6.96
N SER A 191 -17.10 -0.31 -8.09
CA SER A 191 -17.55 -1.00 -9.29
C SER A 191 -16.72 -2.26 -9.39
N PHE A 192 -17.32 -3.39 -9.05
CA PHE A 192 -16.71 -4.69 -9.23
C PHE A 192 -16.91 -5.14 -10.67
N ASN A 193 -15.99 -5.95 -11.18
CA ASN A 193 -16.27 -6.71 -12.39
C ASN A 193 -17.35 -7.76 -12.06
N VAL A 194 -18.43 -7.82 -12.84
CA VAL A 194 -19.55 -8.74 -12.58
C VAL A 194 -19.07 -10.19 -12.57
N ASP A 195 -18.12 -10.52 -13.44
CA ASP A 195 -17.58 -11.87 -13.58
C ASP A 195 -16.58 -12.24 -12.45
N ASP A 196 -16.01 -11.24 -11.77
CA ASP A 196 -15.04 -11.44 -10.68
C ASP A 196 -15.59 -11.05 -9.30
N TYR A 197 -16.86 -10.65 -9.19
CA TYR A 197 -17.45 -10.06 -7.99
C TYR A 197 -17.16 -10.85 -6.71
N ARG A 198 -17.36 -12.16 -6.75
CA ARG A 198 -17.13 -13.06 -5.62
C ARG A 198 -15.65 -13.09 -5.22
N ARG A 199 -14.76 -13.24 -6.21
CA ARG A 199 -13.30 -13.29 -6.01
C ARG A 199 -12.79 -11.99 -5.42
N GLU A 200 -13.17 -10.85 -6.00
CA GLU A 200 -12.74 -9.52 -5.54
C GLU A 200 -13.22 -9.23 -4.12
N ILE A 201 -14.44 -9.63 -3.75
CA ILE A 201 -14.93 -9.46 -2.38
C ILE A 201 -14.15 -10.31 -1.39
N LEU A 202 -13.89 -11.58 -1.71
CA LEU A 202 -13.09 -12.45 -0.84
C LEU A 202 -11.68 -11.87 -0.65
N ILE A 203 -11.04 -11.39 -1.72
CA ILE A 203 -9.73 -10.72 -1.63
C ILE A 203 -9.79 -9.51 -0.69
N ILE A 204 -10.79 -8.63 -0.84
CA ILE A 204 -10.93 -7.48 0.08
C ILE A 204 -11.11 -7.98 1.51
N ARG A 205 -11.97 -8.98 1.75
CA ARG A 205 -12.25 -9.51 3.08
C ARG A 205 -11.03 -10.14 3.73
N ILE A 206 -10.20 -10.86 2.97
CA ILE A 206 -8.93 -11.42 3.44
C ILE A 206 -8.02 -10.28 3.92
N TRP A 207 -7.81 -9.26 3.10
CA TRP A 207 -6.97 -8.12 3.49
C TRP A 207 -7.55 -7.30 4.64
N GLU A 208 -8.87 -7.13 4.70
CA GLU A 208 -9.53 -6.46 5.83
C GLU A 208 -9.37 -7.27 7.11
N HIS A 209 -9.52 -8.60 7.04
CA HIS A 209 -9.30 -9.51 8.17
C HIS A 209 -7.86 -9.38 8.68
N LEU A 210 -6.86 -9.48 7.80
CA LEU A 210 -5.45 -9.36 8.16
C LEU A 210 -5.15 -7.99 8.79
N ALA A 211 -5.68 -6.91 8.23
CA ALA A 211 -5.48 -5.57 8.78
C ALA A 211 -6.18 -5.33 10.13
N THR A 212 -7.19 -6.15 10.50
CA THR A 212 -7.94 -6.03 11.76
C THR A 212 -7.51 -7.04 12.84
N HIS A 213 -7.14 -8.25 12.45
CA HIS A 213 -6.95 -9.40 13.34
C HIS A 213 -5.48 -9.84 13.49
N LEU A 214 -4.56 -9.30 12.69
CA LEU A 214 -3.14 -9.34 13.05
C LEU A 214 -2.95 -8.38 14.24
N ILE A 215 -3.09 -8.92 15.45
CA ILE A 215 -3.03 -8.20 16.73
C ILE A 215 -1.74 -7.37 16.80
N GLU A 216 -1.85 -6.13 17.26
CA GLU A 216 -0.73 -5.32 17.73
C GLU A 216 -0.01 -6.07 18.86
N GLY A 217 1.16 -6.65 18.58
CA GLY A 217 2.08 -7.16 19.59
C GLY A 217 1.46 -8.18 20.55
N GLN A 218 1.56 -9.46 20.20
CA GLN A 218 1.95 -10.39 21.26
C GLN A 218 3.29 -9.88 21.79
N ASP A 219 3.32 -9.48 23.06
CA ASP A 219 4.54 -9.15 23.79
C ASP A 219 5.51 -10.34 23.69
N ILE A 220 6.40 -10.27 22.71
CA ILE A 220 7.58 -11.12 22.66
C ILE A 220 8.59 -10.46 23.60
N ASN A 221 8.45 -10.79 24.89
CA ASN A 221 9.51 -11.04 25.88
C ASN A 221 9.07 -10.69 27.31
N GLU A 222 8.25 -11.56 27.91
CA GLU A 222 8.59 -12.08 29.24
C GLU A 222 9.48 -13.31 29.02
N ASN A 223 10.69 -13.26 29.57
CA ASN A 223 11.72 -14.32 29.63
C ASN A 223 12.63 -14.53 28.40
N ASN A 224 13.71 -13.75 28.34
CA ASN A 224 15.09 -14.24 28.28
C ASN A 224 16.10 -13.12 28.61
#